data_AF-A0A6B3LCU8-F1
#
_entry.id   AF-A0A6B3LCU8-F1
#
_cell.length_a   1.000
_cell.length_b   1.000
_cell.length_c   1.000
_cell.angle_alpha   90.00
_cell.angle_beta   90.00
_cell.angle_gamma   90.00
#
_symmetry.space_group_name_H-M   'P 1'
#
loop_
_entity.id
_entity.type
_entity.pdbx_description
1 polymer ?
#
loop_
_entity_poly.entity_id
_entity_poly.type
_entity_poly.pdbx_seq_one_letter_code
_entity_poly.pdbx_strand_id
1 'polypeptide(L)'
;MMKRRVWAAAVMMAASLTVGYSQRTFTDVDGRTIDAEVRSVSETDVVLAVGKTTYNVPLERLVEEDREFLKSWRPAVTIGDPRIDVNFSDSVDRVKRNQERLLFRLEVEVRNADNREPFSGGTVDVLVLMRHLRERNVYGVGVRREFAVPAVPELRSTEVELPEFKHEHKGDGNNKKGWKFYGYVVILKDRNGKELRRSVSSAIDGELVGRLLKASEGDMFGRNYRPIDKGLRRKYDSNMLPEEVREKKEDEEEKQPELKDEPLVE
;
A
#
# COMPACT_ATOMS: atom_id res chain seq x y z
N MET A 1 47.72 -32.96 44.86
CA MET A 1 47.59 -32.44 43.47
C MET A 1 46.66 -31.23 43.48
N MET A 2 47.21 -30.01 43.40
CA MET A 2 46.47 -28.75 43.41
C MET A 2 46.02 -28.38 41.99
N LYS A 3 44.70 -28.28 41.76
CA LYS A 3 44.14 -27.74 40.51
C LYS A 3 44.05 -26.22 40.61
N ARG A 4 44.97 -25.51 39.96
CA ARG A 4 44.90 -24.06 39.76
C ARG A 4 43.77 -23.74 38.76
N ARG A 5 42.75 -23.01 39.20
CA ARG A 5 41.70 -22.45 38.34
C ARG A 5 42.19 -21.09 37.82
N VAL A 6 42.47 -21.02 36.53
CA VAL A 6 42.78 -19.77 35.82
C VAL A 6 41.46 -19.06 35.57
N TRP A 7 41.32 -17.85 36.12
CA TRP A 7 40.21 -16.96 35.82
C TRP A 7 40.52 -16.23 34.52
N ALA A 8 39.72 -16.49 33.47
CA ALA A 8 39.75 -15.71 32.25
C ALA A 8 39.04 -14.37 32.51
N ALA A 9 39.80 -13.28 32.60
CA ALA A 9 39.27 -11.94 32.61
C ALA A 9 38.75 -11.60 31.21
N ALA A 10 37.42 -11.62 31.05
CA ALA A 10 36.76 -11.11 29.86
C ALA A 10 36.80 -9.57 29.90
N VAL A 11 37.71 -8.98 29.13
CA VAL A 11 37.74 -7.55 28.85
C VAL A 11 36.58 -7.23 27.92
N MET A 12 35.45 -6.77 28.46
CA MET A 12 34.41 -6.12 27.66
C MET A 12 34.92 -4.75 27.21
N MET A 13 35.41 -4.66 25.97
CA MET A 13 35.47 -3.37 25.27
C MET A 13 34.03 -2.92 25.00
N ALA A 14 33.52 -2.05 25.86
CA ALA A 14 32.37 -1.24 25.55
C ALA A 14 32.77 -0.28 24.42
N ALA A 15 32.41 -0.62 23.18
CA ALA A 15 32.46 0.29 22.06
C ALA A 15 31.40 1.37 22.29
N SER A 16 31.80 2.48 22.90
CA SER A 16 30.99 3.69 22.94
C SER A 16 30.82 4.19 21.50
N LEU A 17 29.68 3.89 20.89
CA LEU A 17 29.24 4.58 19.67
C LEU A 17 29.01 6.04 20.05
N THR A 18 30.03 6.88 19.89
CA THR A 18 29.85 8.32 19.85
C THR A 18 29.01 8.62 18.62
N VAL A 19 27.69 8.70 18.80
CA VAL A 19 26.79 9.30 17.83
C VAL A 19 27.30 10.74 17.69
N GLY A 20 28.10 10.97 16.65
CA GLY A 20 28.74 12.26 16.42
C GLY A 20 27.66 13.28 16.14
N TYR A 21 27.37 14.13 17.12
CA TYR A 21 26.56 15.31 16.95
C TYR A 21 27.24 16.21 15.91
N SER A 22 26.77 16.17 14.66
CA SER A 22 27.38 16.91 13.56
C SER A 22 26.93 18.36 13.64
N GLN A 23 27.79 19.25 14.13
CA GLN A 23 27.62 20.69 13.96
C GLN A 23 27.77 21.03 12.48
N ARG A 24 26.78 21.71 11.90
CA ARG A 24 26.74 22.10 10.48
C ARG A 24 26.03 23.44 10.31
N THR A 25 26.39 24.18 9.27
CA THR A 25 25.66 25.37 8.81
C THR A 25 24.43 24.92 8.03
N PHE A 26 23.25 25.27 8.52
CA PHE A 26 21.98 25.07 7.82
C PHE A 26 21.55 26.37 7.14
N THR A 27 21.02 26.28 5.93
CA THR A 27 20.56 27.43 5.14
C THR A 27 19.06 27.34 4.89
N ASP A 28 18.36 28.44 5.12
CA ASP A 28 16.94 28.54 4.78
C ASP A 28 16.72 28.97 3.31
N VAL A 29 15.48 28.85 2.83
CA VAL A 29 15.09 29.23 1.46
C VAL A 29 15.23 30.73 1.18
N ASP A 30 15.33 31.57 2.22
CA ASP A 30 15.58 33.01 2.11
C ASP A 30 17.09 33.33 2.08
N GLY A 31 17.96 32.31 2.14
CA GLY A 31 19.42 32.44 2.15
C GLY A 31 20.02 32.80 3.52
N ARG A 32 19.25 32.73 4.61
CA ARG A 32 19.75 32.92 5.97
C ARG A 32 20.41 31.64 6.46
N THR A 33 21.51 31.77 7.19
CA THR A 33 22.31 30.64 7.67
C THR A 33 22.31 30.54 9.18
N ILE A 34 22.34 29.33 9.72
CA ILE A 34 22.45 29.04 11.16
C ILE A 34 23.45 27.90 11.40
N ASP A 35 24.48 28.15 12.18
CA ASP A 35 25.41 27.11 12.64
C ASP A 35 24.80 26.39 13.84
N ALA A 36 24.33 25.15 13.63
CA ALA A 36 23.61 24.41 14.64
C ALA A 36 23.97 22.92 14.69
N GLU A 37 23.61 22.30 15.81
CA GLU A 37 23.68 20.86 16.05
C GLU A 37 22.29 20.26 15.87
N VAL A 38 22.16 19.18 15.09
CA VAL A 38 20.89 18.46 14.94
C VAL A 38 20.58 17.70 16.22
N ARG A 39 19.44 17.99 16.88
CA ARG A 39 18.98 17.27 18.07
C ARG A 39 18.00 16.15 17.73
N SER A 40 17.02 16.45 16.88
CA SER A 40 16.03 15.48 16.41
C SER A 40 15.45 15.95 15.08
N VAL A 41 15.01 14.99 14.28
CA VAL A 41 14.35 15.24 12.99
C VAL A 41 13.01 14.52 13.03
N SER A 42 11.91 15.24 12.77
CA SER A 42 10.58 14.68 12.55
C SER A 42 10.28 14.61 11.04
N GLU A 43 9.05 14.25 10.66
CA GLU A 43 8.65 14.26 9.25
C GLU A 43 8.58 15.69 8.68
N THR A 44 8.18 16.67 9.49
CA THR A 44 7.88 18.05 9.08
C THR A 44 8.91 19.05 9.55
N ASP A 45 9.59 18.78 10.67
CA ASP A 45 10.43 19.75 11.36
C ASP A 45 11.77 19.14 11.79
N VAL A 46 12.75 20.00 12.02
CA VAL A 46 14.01 19.66 12.65
C VAL A 46 14.23 20.53 13.88
N VAL A 47 14.64 19.90 14.99
CA VAL A 47 15.07 20.61 16.19
C VAL A 47 16.58 20.83 16.10
N LEU A 48 16.97 22.08 15.88
CA LEU A 48 18.35 22.53 15.81
C LEU A 48 18.77 23.18 17.13
N ALA A 49 19.97 22.90 17.62
CA ALA A 49 20.53 23.52 18.82
C ALA A 49 21.70 24.44 18.49
N VAL A 50 21.65 25.68 18.99
CA VAL A 50 22.76 26.64 18.95
C VAL A 50 23.19 26.92 20.39
N GLY A 51 24.27 26.27 20.81
CA GLY A 51 24.69 26.28 22.22
C GLY A 51 23.63 25.68 23.14
N LYS A 52 22.97 26.51 23.95
CA LYS A 52 21.91 26.10 24.89
C LYS A 52 20.49 26.35 24.39
N THR A 53 20.34 27.05 23.28
CA THR A 53 19.03 27.40 22.72
C THR A 53 18.64 26.37 21.66
N THR A 54 17.37 26.00 21.63
CA THR A 54 16.80 25.10 20.61
C THR A 54 15.83 25.87 19.71
N TYR A 55 15.82 25.50 18.44
CA TYR A 55 14.99 26.07 17.39
C TYR A 55 14.25 24.93 16.70
N ASN A 56 12.92 25.05 16.61
CA ASN A 56 12.12 24.15 15.79
C ASN A 56 11.97 24.76 14.40
N VAL A 57 12.60 24.16 13.40
CA VAL A 57 12.66 24.70 12.03
C VAL A 57 11.88 23.76 11.10
N PRO A 58 10.84 24.24 10.41
CA PRO A 58 10.15 23.45 9.40
C PRO A 58 11.12 23.03 8.29
N LEU A 59 11.15 21.75 7.93
CA LEU A 59 12.05 21.21 6.91
C LEU A 59 11.83 21.89 5.55
N GLU A 60 10.58 22.28 5.24
CA GLU A 60 10.25 23.01 4.01
C GLU A 60 10.97 24.36 3.87
N ARG A 61 11.40 24.95 4.99
CA ARG A 61 12.15 26.21 5.00
C ARG A 61 13.64 26.03 4.77
N LEU A 62 14.17 24.80 4.79
CA LEU A 62 15.57 24.54 4.51
C LEU A 62 15.82 24.32 3.02
N VAL A 63 17.01 24.69 2.56
CA VAL A 63 17.47 24.38 1.19
C VAL A 63 17.53 22.85 0.97
N GLU A 64 17.38 22.41 -0.28
CA GLU A 64 17.29 20.98 -0.62
C GLU A 64 18.48 20.16 -0.10
N GLU A 65 19.69 20.71 -0.17
CA GLU A 65 20.93 20.06 0.26
C GLU A 65 20.90 19.69 1.76
N ASP A 66 20.38 20.59 2.59
CA ASP A 66 20.24 20.35 4.02
C ASP A 66 19.07 19.42 4.33
N ARG A 67 17.99 19.49 3.55
CA ARG A 67 16.91 18.49 3.62
C ARG A 67 17.41 17.09 3.32
N GLU A 68 18.23 16.93 2.28
CA GLU A 68 18.85 15.66 1.90
C GLU A 68 19.74 15.11 3.02
N PHE A 69 20.58 15.96 3.61
CA PHE A 69 21.41 15.59 4.75
C PHE A 69 20.56 15.09 5.94
N LEU A 70 19.46 15.78 6.24
CA LEU A 70 18.59 15.41 7.36
C LEU A 70 17.79 14.13 7.11
N LYS A 71 17.71 13.61 5.87
CA LYS A 71 17.06 12.32 5.57
C LYS A 71 17.71 11.16 6.32
N SER A 72 19.05 11.14 6.47
CA SER A 72 19.75 10.08 7.21
C SER A 72 19.63 10.20 8.73
N TRP A 73 19.22 11.36 9.22
CA TRP A 73 19.05 11.67 10.65
C TRP A 73 17.64 11.40 11.15
N ARG A 74 16.68 11.17 10.25
CA ARG A 74 15.36 10.71 10.64
C ARG A 74 15.54 9.43 11.46
N PRO A 75 14.97 9.36 12.68
CA PRO A 75 14.99 8.11 13.42
C PRO A 75 14.47 7.03 12.47
N ALA A 76 15.10 5.86 12.47
CA ALA A 76 14.49 4.71 11.83
C ALA A 76 13.06 4.66 12.33
N VAL A 77 12.08 4.79 11.43
CA VAL A 77 10.67 4.78 11.81
C VAL A 77 10.51 3.55 12.67
N THR A 78 10.23 3.75 13.96
CA THR A 78 9.97 2.68 14.89
C THR A 78 8.60 2.17 14.49
N ILE A 79 8.62 1.13 13.67
CA ILE A 79 7.44 0.45 13.21
C ILE A 79 7.24 -0.65 14.25
N GLY A 80 6.15 -0.57 15.02
CA GLY A 80 5.72 -1.70 15.85
C GLY A 80 5.55 -2.99 15.03
N ASP A 81 4.90 -4.01 15.58
CA ASP A 81 4.60 -5.26 14.88
C ASP A 81 3.14 -5.24 14.39
N PRO A 82 2.80 -4.51 13.31
CA PRO A 82 1.44 -4.55 12.84
C PRO A 82 1.14 -5.94 12.28
N ARG A 83 -0.09 -6.37 12.53
CA ARG A 83 -0.72 -7.55 11.95
C ARG A 83 -1.96 -7.13 11.21
N ILE A 84 -2.30 -7.89 10.19
CA ILE A 84 -3.51 -7.68 9.41
C ILE A 84 -4.36 -8.93 9.50
N ASP A 85 -5.59 -8.74 9.96
CA ASP A 85 -6.62 -9.75 9.96
C ASP A 85 -7.66 -9.32 8.92
N VAL A 86 -8.04 -10.24 8.01
CA VAL A 86 -8.96 -9.95 6.92
C VAL A 86 -10.20 -10.80 7.09
N ASN A 87 -11.32 -10.16 7.38
CA ASN A 87 -12.63 -10.80 7.44
C ASN A 87 -13.34 -10.60 6.11
N PHE A 88 -13.73 -11.70 5.48
CA PHE A 88 -14.46 -11.69 4.23
C PHE A 88 -15.84 -12.30 4.43
N SER A 89 -16.86 -11.60 3.95
CA SER A 89 -18.21 -12.12 3.84
C SER A 89 -18.77 -11.85 2.44
N ASP A 90 -19.50 -12.82 1.91
CA ASP A 90 -20.27 -12.68 0.69
C ASP A 90 -21.74 -13.02 0.92
N SER A 91 -22.60 -12.33 0.19
CA SER A 91 -24.02 -12.65 0.09
C SER A 91 -24.47 -12.58 -1.37
N VAL A 92 -25.47 -13.38 -1.70
CA VAL A 92 -26.03 -13.45 -3.05
C VAL A 92 -27.50 -13.08 -2.98
N ASP A 93 -27.82 -11.94 -3.56
CA ASP A 93 -29.19 -11.45 -3.67
C ASP A 93 -29.76 -11.79 -5.05
N ARG A 94 -30.93 -12.45 -5.07
CA ARG A 94 -31.65 -12.70 -6.32
C ARG A 94 -32.47 -11.47 -6.68
N VAL A 95 -32.03 -10.72 -7.69
CA VAL A 95 -32.73 -9.52 -8.19
C VAL A 95 -33.87 -9.91 -9.14
N LYS A 96 -33.61 -10.88 -10.03
CA LYS A 96 -34.61 -11.45 -10.97
C LYS A 96 -34.34 -12.94 -11.14
N ARG A 97 -35.27 -13.66 -11.79
CA ARG A 97 -35.18 -15.12 -12.02
C ARG A 97 -33.81 -15.58 -12.57
N ASN A 98 -33.18 -14.76 -13.42
CA ASN A 98 -31.90 -15.06 -14.08
C ASN A 98 -30.82 -14.00 -13.77
N GLN A 99 -30.95 -13.26 -12.67
CA GLN A 99 -30.04 -12.18 -12.29
C GLN A 99 -29.74 -12.26 -10.80
N GLU A 100 -28.48 -12.55 -10.51
CA GLU A 100 -27.93 -12.63 -9.16
C GLU A 100 -26.99 -11.43 -8.96
N ARG A 101 -27.16 -10.74 -7.84
CA ARG A 101 -26.28 -9.69 -7.36
C ARG A 101 -25.40 -10.28 -6.28
N LEU A 102 -24.11 -10.37 -6.54
CA LEU A 102 -23.11 -10.72 -5.56
C LEU A 102 -22.74 -9.45 -4.79
N LEU A 103 -22.90 -9.51 -3.49
CA LEU A 103 -22.45 -8.51 -2.54
C LEU A 103 -21.27 -9.13 -1.81
N PHE A 104 -20.15 -8.43 -1.75
CA PHE A 104 -19.05 -8.86 -0.88
C PHE A 104 -18.56 -7.69 -0.05
N ARG A 105 -18.31 -8.00 1.22
CA ARG A 105 -17.72 -7.10 2.20
C ARG A 105 -16.40 -7.69 2.66
N LEU A 106 -15.38 -6.85 2.66
CA LEU A 106 -14.07 -7.21 3.16
C LEU A 106 -13.71 -6.16 4.22
N GLU A 107 -13.47 -6.64 5.43
CA GLU A 107 -13.12 -5.83 6.59
C GLU A 107 -11.65 -6.13 6.90
N VAL A 108 -10.82 -5.09 6.96
CA VAL A 108 -9.40 -5.22 7.29
C VAL A 108 -9.17 -4.65 8.68
N GLU A 109 -8.81 -5.51 9.62
CA GLU A 109 -8.38 -5.08 10.95
C GLU A 109 -6.86 -5.03 11.00
N VAL A 110 -6.32 -3.85 11.31
CA VAL A 110 -4.89 -3.64 11.55
C VAL A 110 -4.66 -3.60 13.05
N ARG A 111 -3.92 -4.58 13.58
CA ARG A 111 -3.60 -4.69 15.00
C ARG A 111 -2.12 -4.42 15.24
N ASN A 112 -1.78 -3.60 16.23
CA ASN A 112 -0.38 -3.52 16.68
C ASN A 112 -0.12 -4.58 17.75
N ALA A 113 0.65 -5.60 17.43
CA ALA A 113 1.02 -6.66 18.38
C ALA A 113 2.18 -6.26 19.30
N ASP A 114 2.83 -5.12 19.02
CA ASP A 114 3.90 -4.58 19.86
C ASP A 114 3.30 -3.81 21.07
N ASN A 115 3.94 -4.00 22.22
CA ASN A 115 3.60 -3.37 23.49
C ASN A 115 4.60 -2.28 23.92
N ARG A 116 5.56 -1.95 23.06
CA ARG A 116 6.61 -0.94 23.31
C ARG A 116 6.56 0.21 22.34
N GLU A 117 6.14 -0.04 21.10
CA GLU A 117 6.18 0.94 20.03
C GLU A 117 4.83 1.02 19.31
N PRO A 118 4.27 2.23 19.10
CA PRO A 118 3.07 2.38 18.28
C PRO A 118 3.40 2.10 16.81
N PHE A 119 2.42 1.60 16.06
CA PHE A 119 2.50 1.63 14.61
C PHE A 119 2.22 3.07 14.14
N SER A 120 3.18 3.68 13.44
CA SER A 120 3.07 5.07 12.97
C SER A 120 1.92 5.31 11.97
N GLY A 121 1.26 4.27 11.47
CA GLY A 121 0.31 4.36 10.38
C GLY A 121 0.99 4.15 9.02
N GLY A 122 0.20 4.21 7.96
CA GLY A 122 0.65 3.93 6.60
C GLY A 122 -0.52 3.77 5.65
N THR A 123 -0.42 2.86 4.69
CA THR A 123 -1.53 2.60 3.75
C THR A 123 -1.83 1.11 3.64
N VAL A 124 -3.09 0.79 3.38
CA VAL A 124 -3.55 -0.56 3.04
C VAL A 124 -4.02 -0.57 1.60
N ASP A 125 -3.33 -1.36 0.78
CA ASP A 125 -3.76 -1.68 -0.58
C ASP A 125 -4.64 -2.91 -0.55
N VAL A 126 -5.84 -2.80 -1.10
CA VAL A 126 -6.77 -3.91 -1.29
C VAL A 126 -6.98 -4.16 -2.77
N LEU A 127 -6.73 -5.38 -3.19
CA LEU A 127 -7.01 -5.87 -4.53
C LEU A 127 -7.99 -7.03 -4.46
N VAL A 128 -9.07 -6.95 -5.20
CA VAL A 128 -10.05 -8.04 -5.33
C VAL A 128 -9.91 -8.66 -6.71
N LEU A 129 -9.62 -9.96 -6.71
CA LEU A 129 -9.53 -10.76 -7.92
C LEU A 129 -10.89 -11.41 -8.20
N MET A 130 -11.36 -11.23 -9.42
CA MET A 130 -12.56 -11.87 -9.92
C MET A 130 -12.20 -12.94 -10.95
N ARG A 131 -13.04 -13.97 -11.06
CA ARG A 131 -12.94 -15.02 -12.07
C ARG A 131 -14.17 -15.01 -12.96
N HIS A 132 -13.95 -15.14 -14.26
CA HIS A 132 -15.03 -15.22 -15.23
C HIS A 132 -15.83 -16.52 -15.05
N LEU A 133 -17.18 -16.42 -15.09
CA LEU A 133 -18.08 -17.56 -14.82
C LEU A 133 -18.00 -18.65 -15.89
N ARG A 134 -17.96 -18.25 -17.17
CA ARG A 134 -17.85 -19.16 -18.32
C ARG A 134 -16.42 -19.70 -18.54
N GLU A 135 -15.42 -18.83 -18.48
CA GLU A 135 -14.03 -19.17 -18.77
C GLU A 135 -13.20 -19.22 -17.48
N ARG A 136 -13.10 -20.40 -16.87
CA ARG A 136 -12.51 -20.59 -15.54
C ARG A 136 -11.05 -20.15 -15.39
N ASN A 137 -10.33 -19.99 -16.50
CA ASN A 137 -8.93 -19.56 -16.52
C ASN A 137 -8.78 -18.07 -16.88
N VAL A 138 -9.88 -17.31 -16.88
CA VAL A 138 -9.89 -15.87 -17.10
C VAL A 138 -10.19 -15.21 -15.75
N TYR A 139 -9.27 -14.35 -15.35
CA TYR A 139 -9.29 -13.60 -14.12
C TYR A 139 -9.19 -12.11 -14.42
N GLY A 140 -9.54 -11.27 -13.47
CA GLY A 140 -9.16 -9.88 -13.56
C GLY A 140 -9.42 -9.10 -12.28
N VAL A 141 -8.77 -7.95 -12.20
CA VAL A 141 -8.80 -7.07 -11.04
C VAL A 141 -10.16 -6.36 -11.05
N GLY A 142 -11.08 -6.80 -10.19
CA GLY A 142 -12.39 -6.16 -10.08
C GLY A 142 -12.31 -4.84 -9.31
N VAL A 143 -11.46 -4.80 -8.29
CA VAL A 143 -11.30 -3.65 -7.41
C VAL A 143 -9.82 -3.49 -7.08
N ARG A 144 -9.34 -2.24 -7.13
CA ARG A 144 -8.09 -1.83 -6.48
C ARG A 144 -8.34 -0.52 -5.72
N ARG A 145 -8.12 -0.54 -4.41
CA ARG A 145 -8.29 0.63 -3.55
C ARG A 145 -7.14 0.73 -2.56
N GLU A 146 -6.78 1.95 -2.23
CA GLU A 146 -5.77 2.28 -1.23
C GLU A 146 -6.45 3.09 -0.13
N PHE A 147 -6.19 2.72 1.13
CA PHE A 147 -6.77 3.37 2.30
C PHE A 147 -5.65 3.84 3.22
N ALA A 148 -5.79 5.07 3.74
CA ALA A 148 -4.90 5.54 4.79
C ALA A 148 -5.21 4.82 6.10
N VAL A 149 -4.18 4.33 6.78
CA VAL A 149 -4.27 3.75 8.12
C VAL A 149 -3.66 4.75 9.10
N PRO A 150 -4.44 5.25 10.08
CA PRO A 150 -3.90 6.15 11.10
C PRO A 150 -2.87 5.44 11.98
N ALA A 151 -2.18 6.19 12.82
CA ALA A 151 -1.31 5.59 13.83
C ALA A 151 -2.12 4.69 14.77
N VAL A 152 -1.62 3.48 15.04
CA VAL A 152 -2.25 2.51 15.93
C VAL A 152 -1.41 2.42 17.21
N PRO A 153 -1.95 2.84 18.36
CA PRO A 153 -1.25 2.71 19.63
C PRO A 153 -0.88 1.26 19.96
N GLU A 154 0.00 1.09 20.94
CA GLU A 154 0.39 -0.22 21.48
C GLU A 154 -0.84 -1.07 21.85
N LEU A 155 -0.83 -2.34 21.45
CA LEU A 155 -1.89 -3.32 21.77
C LEU A 155 -3.31 -2.87 21.39
N ARG A 156 -3.44 -1.98 20.40
CA ARG A 156 -4.73 -1.54 19.85
C ARG A 156 -4.92 -2.04 18.42
N SER A 157 -6.16 -1.92 17.96
CA SER A 157 -6.54 -2.19 16.58
C SER A 157 -7.32 -1.04 15.97
N THR A 158 -7.28 -0.96 14.65
CA THR A 158 -8.12 -0.07 13.85
C THR A 158 -8.72 -0.89 12.72
N GLU A 159 -9.99 -0.62 12.43
CA GLU A 159 -10.73 -1.29 11.37
C GLU A 159 -10.85 -0.36 10.17
N VAL A 160 -10.54 -0.91 8.99
CA VAL A 160 -10.74 -0.25 7.71
C VAL A 160 -11.92 -0.94 7.03
N GLU A 161 -13.09 -0.31 7.12
CA GLU A 161 -14.28 -0.74 6.40
C GLU A 161 -14.11 -0.40 4.91
N LEU A 162 -14.23 -1.41 4.07
CA LEU A 162 -14.21 -1.25 2.63
C LEU A 162 -15.64 -1.00 2.11
N PRO A 163 -15.79 -0.21 1.04
CA PRO A 163 -17.09 -0.04 0.42
C PRO A 163 -17.64 -1.39 -0.02
N GLU A 164 -18.96 -1.55 0.12
CA GLU A 164 -19.65 -2.73 -0.37
C GLU A 164 -19.55 -2.81 -1.89
N PHE A 165 -19.13 -3.96 -2.40
CA PHE A 165 -18.99 -4.16 -3.84
C PHE A 165 -20.18 -4.94 -4.39
N LYS A 166 -20.85 -4.35 -5.36
CA LYS A 166 -22.02 -4.91 -6.03
C LYS A 166 -21.62 -5.40 -7.41
N HIS A 167 -21.77 -6.71 -7.64
CA HIS A 167 -21.56 -7.30 -8.96
C HIS A 167 -22.78 -8.05 -9.43
N GLU A 168 -23.35 -7.64 -10.56
CA GLU A 168 -24.48 -8.35 -11.14
C GLU A 168 -24.02 -9.31 -12.22
N HIS A 169 -24.57 -10.52 -12.21
CA HIS A 169 -24.35 -11.48 -13.27
C HIS A 169 -25.68 -12.01 -13.80
N LYS A 170 -25.71 -12.25 -15.12
CA LYS A 170 -26.92 -12.66 -15.85
C LYS A 170 -26.75 -14.09 -16.35
N GLY A 171 -27.75 -14.93 -16.12
CA GLY A 171 -27.84 -16.25 -16.74
C GLY A 171 -28.66 -17.24 -15.92
N ASP A 172 -29.23 -18.22 -16.63
CA ASP A 172 -29.87 -19.40 -16.06
C ASP A 172 -29.01 -20.64 -16.39
N GLY A 173 -28.87 -21.55 -15.42
CA GLY A 173 -28.15 -22.82 -15.56
C GLY A 173 -26.72 -22.69 -16.11
N ASN A 174 -26.48 -23.27 -17.30
CA ASN A 174 -25.16 -23.37 -17.94
C ASN A 174 -24.72 -22.10 -18.69
N ASN A 175 -25.60 -21.10 -18.84
CA ASN A 175 -25.31 -19.92 -19.66
C ASN A 175 -24.98 -18.67 -18.80
N LYS A 176 -24.35 -18.89 -17.64
CA LYS A 176 -23.92 -17.82 -16.73
C LYS A 176 -22.86 -16.94 -17.39
N LYS A 177 -23.17 -15.66 -17.56
CA LYS A 177 -22.23 -14.60 -17.98
C LYS A 177 -21.92 -13.70 -16.80
N GLY A 178 -20.70 -13.20 -16.75
CA GLY A 178 -20.24 -12.30 -15.72
C GLY A 178 -19.08 -12.88 -14.91
N TRP A 179 -18.90 -12.32 -13.73
CA TRP A 179 -17.73 -12.52 -12.90
C TRP A 179 -18.18 -12.87 -11.49
N LYS A 180 -17.34 -13.63 -10.79
CA LYS A 180 -17.52 -13.92 -9.37
C LYS A 180 -16.25 -13.64 -8.62
N PHE A 181 -16.39 -13.37 -7.33
CA PHE A 181 -15.27 -13.31 -6.42
C PHE A 181 -14.39 -14.57 -6.52
N TYR A 182 -13.08 -14.38 -6.55
CA TYR A 182 -12.10 -15.46 -6.58
C TYR A 182 -11.13 -15.40 -5.40
N GLY A 183 -10.71 -14.20 -5.01
CA GLY A 183 -9.83 -13.99 -3.88
C GLY A 183 -9.46 -12.53 -3.70
N TYR A 184 -8.62 -12.24 -2.71
CA TYR A 184 -8.10 -10.91 -2.43
C TYR A 184 -6.60 -10.94 -2.19
N VAL A 185 -5.98 -9.77 -2.33
CA VAL A 185 -4.65 -9.45 -1.85
C VAL A 185 -4.76 -8.17 -1.03
N VAL A 186 -4.34 -8.22 0.23
CA VAL A 186 -4.27 -7.06 1.12
C VAL A 186 -2.82 -6.84 1.50
N ILE A 187 -2.30 -5.63 1.30
CA ILE A 187 -0.94 -5.25 1.67
C ILE A 187 -0.98 -4.06 2.60
N LEU A 188 -0.34 -4.20 3.76
CA LEU A 188 -0.06 -3.08 4.64
C LEU A 188 1.33 -2.53 4.33
N LYS A 189 1.39 -1.24 4.06
CA LYS A 189 2.62 -0.46 3.85
C LYS A 189 2.81 0.54 4.99
N ASP A 190 4.05 0.89 5.28
CA ASP A 190 4.38 2.04 6.12
C ASP A 190 4.16 3.36 5.37
N ARG A 191 4.43 4.49 6.04
CA ARG A 191 4.37 5.83 5.44
C ARG A 191 5.36 6.06 4.28
N ASN A 192 6.39 5.23 4.16
CA ASN A 192 7.37 5.28 3.09
C ASN A 192 7.00 4.35 1.91
N GLY A 193 5.83 3.70 1.96
CA GLY A 193 5.37 2.74 0.95
C GLY A 193 6.05 1.37 1.04
N LYS A 194 6.85 1.10 2.09
CA LYS A 194 7.49 -0.19 2.29
C LYS A 194 6.46 -1.19 2.79
N GLU A 195 6.38 -2.34 2.13
CA GLU A 195 5.52 -3.43 2.56
C GLU A 195 5.96 -4.00 3.91
N LEU A 196 5.02 -4.03 4.86
CA LEU A 196 5.20 -4.57 6.21
C LEU A 196 4.57 -5.95 6.36
N ARG A 197 3.34 -6.10 5.87
CA ARG A 197 2.55 -7.32 5.96
C ARG A 197 1.72 -7.51 4.71
N ARG A 198 1.40 -8.77 4.44
CA ARG A 198 0.55 -9.17 3.33
C ARG A 198 -0.36 -10.32 3.75
N SER A 199 -1.63 -10.22 3.36
CA SER A 199 -2.62 -11.27 3.50
C SER A 199 -3.16 -11.59 2.11
N VAL A 200 -3.16 -12.87 1.76
CA VAL A 200 -3.55 -13.35 0.42
C VAL A 200 -4.53 -14.49 0.61
N SER A 201 -5.64 -14.44 -0.15
CA SER A 201 -6.57 -15.55 -0.19
C SER A 201 -5.88 -16.83 -0.68
N SER A 202 -6.17 -17.96 -0.04
CA SER A 202 -5.55 -19.26 -0.34
C SER A 202 -5.74 -19.75 -1.79
N ALA A 203 -6.71 -19.18 -2.51
CA ALA A 203 -6.96 -19.48 -3.93
C ALA A 203 -5.94 -18.83 -4.89
N ILE A 204 -5.08 -17.93 -4.43
CA ILE A 204 -4.13 -17.17 -5.23
C ILE A 204 -2.72 -17.72 -5.00
N ASP A 205 -2.04 -18.11 -6.08
CA ASP A 205 -0.64 -18.52 -6.00
C ASP A 205 0.32 -17.32 -5.88
N GLY A 206 1.53 -17.58 -5.37
CA GLY A 206 2.52 -16.53 -5.13
C GLY A 206 3.02 -15.83 -6.40
N GLU A 207 3.02 -16.50 -7.55
CA GLU A 207 3.46 -15.90 -8.83
C GLU A 207 2.44 -14.86 -9.32
N LEU A 208 1.15 -15.18 -9.22
CA LEU A 208 0.05 -14.28 -9.53
C LEU A 208 0.11 -13.03 -8.65
N VAL A 209 0.43 -13.16 -7.35
CA VAL A 209 0.51 -11.98 -6.47
C VAL A 209 1.45 -10.92 -7.07
N GLY A 210 2.68 -11.30 -7.44
CA GLY A 210 3.65 -10.34 -8.00
C GLY A 210 3.17 -9.61 -9.26
N ARG A 211 2.30 -10.25 -10.05
CA ARG A 211 1.66 -9.63 -11.23
C ARG A 211 0.49 -8.74 -10.82
N LEU A 212 -0.36 -9.19 -9.89
CA LEU A 212 -1.49 -8.41 -9.38
C LEU A 212 -1.04 -7.09 -8.76
N LEU A 213 0.12 -7.05 -8.09
CA LEU A 213 0.61 -5.79 -7.50
C LEU A 213 0.90 -4.70 -8.52
N LYS A 214 1.20 -5.10 -9.77
CA LYS A 214 1.46 -4.20 -10.90
C LYS A 214 0.21 -3.91 -11.72
N ALA A 215 -0.90 -4.60 -11.43
CA ALA A 215 -2.11 -4.57 -12.24
C ALA A 215 -3.06 -3.45 -11.81
N SER A 216 -3.60 -2.73 -12.78
CA SER A 216 -4.62 -1.71 -12.55
C SER A 216 -6.02 -2.33 -12.45
N GLU A 217 -6.98 -1.55 -11.95
CA GLU A 217 -8.39 -1.96 -11.93
C GLU A 217 -8.91 -2.23 -13.35
N GLY A 218 -9.56 -3.38 -13.51
CA GLY A 218 -10.04 -3.90 -14.80
C GLY A 218 -9.02 -4.67 -15.63
N ASP A 219 -7.75 -4.75 -15.21
CA ASP A 219 -6.77 -5.60 -15.89
C ASP A 219 -7.19 -7.07 -15.84
N MET A 220 -6.98 -7.79 -16.94
CA MET A 220 -7.40 -9.17 -17.10
C MET A 220 -6.23 -10.10 -17.39
N PHE A 221 -6.34 -11.30 -16.85
CA PHE A 221 -5.34 -12.35 -16.96
C PHE A 221 -5.96 -13.64 -17.47
N GLY A 222 -5.31 -14.27 -18.44
CA GLY A 222 -5.69 -15.58 -18.94
C GLY A 222 -5.05 -16.71 -18.14
N ARG A 223 -4.97 -17.88 -18.77
CA ARG A 223 -4.24 -19.04 -18.24
C ARG A 223 -2.79 -18.65 -17.94
N ASN A 224 -2.24 -19.18 -16.83
CA ASN A 224 -0.90 -18.86 -16.33
C ASN A 224 -0.71 -17.37 -16.04
N TYR A 225 -1.81 -16.67 -15.76
CA TYR A 225 -1.85 -15.29 -15.30
C TYR A 225 -1.19 -14.29 -16.26
N ARG A 226 -1.16 -14.61 -17.55
CA ARG A 226 -0.62 -13.69 -18.58
C ARG A 226 -1.67 -12.64 -18.91
N PRO A 227 -1.28 -11.37 -19.12
CA PRO A 227 -2.21 -10.35 -19.60
C PRO A 227 -2.97 -10.82 -20.85
N ILE A 228 -4.28 -10.58 -20.88
CA ILE A 228 -5.09 -10.89 -22.05
C ILE A 228 -4.86 -9.80 -23.11
N ASP A 229 -4.72 -10.22 -24.36
CA ASP A 229 -4.61 -9.30 -25.50
C ASP A 229 -5.83 -8.36 -25.59
N LYS A 230 -5.59 -7.10 -25.99
CA LYS A 230 -6.64 -6.07 -26.08
C LYS A 230 -7.82 -6.50 -26.97
N GLY A 231 -7.57 -7.24 -28.06
CA GLY A 231 -8.62 -7.74 -28.95
C GLY A 231 -9.53 -8.78 -28.29
N LEU A 232 -8.98 -9.59 -27.39
CA LEU A 232 -9.74 -10.56 -26.61
C LEU A 232 -10.43 -9.93 -25.40
N ARG A 233 -9.93 -8.80 -24.88
CA ARG A 233 -10.50 -8.10 -23.73
C ARG A 233 -11.97 -7.71 -23.96
N ARG A 234 -12.31 -7.21 -25.16
CA ARG A 234 -13.69 -6.84 -25.55
C ARG A 234 -14.70 -7.97 -25.37
N LYS A 235 -14.27 -9.23 -25.48
CA LYS A 235 -15.12 -10.41 -25.26
C LYS A 235 -15.54 -10.55 -23.78
N TYR A 236 -14.74 -10.04 -22.85
CA TYR A 236 -14.90 -10.21 -21.41
C TYR A 236 -15.29 -8.92 -20.67
N ASP A 237 -15.01 -7.75 -21.24
CA ASP A 237 -15.32 -6.45 -20.64
C ASP A 237 -16.82 -6.25 -20.41
N SER A 238 -17.67 -6.82 -21.28
CA SER A 238 -19.12 -6.76 -21.09
C SER A 238 -19.49 -7.44 -19.76
N ASN A 239 -19.84 -6.63 -18.76
CA ASN A 239 -20.23 -7.02 -17.39
C ASN A 239 -19.07 -7.37 -16.42
N MET A 240 -17.83 -6.93 -16.64
CA MET A 240 -16.74 -7.13 -15.67
C MET A 240 -16.69 -6.06 -14.59
N LEU A 241 -16.79 -4.81 -15.01
CA LEU A 241 -16.57 -3.67 -14.14
C LEU A 241 -17.85 -3.36 -13.37
N PRO A 242 -17.77 -3.02 -12.07
CA PRO A 242 -18.86 -2.36 -11.37
C PRO A 242 -19.39 -1.21 -12.23
N GLU A 243 -20.69 -0.97 -12.19
CA GLU A 243 -21.35 0.06 -13.01
C GLU A 243 -20.64 1.43 -12.90
N GLU A 244 -20.26 1.79 -11.67
CA GLU A 244 -19.47 3.00 -11.35
C GLU A 244 -18.14 3.12 -12.12
N VAL A 245 -17.49 2.00 -12.41
CA VAL A 245 -16.17 1.98 -13.08
C VAL A 245 -16.34 2.00 -14.60
N ARG A 246 -17.48 1.51 -15.10
CA ARG A 246 -17.83 1.61 -16.52
C ARG A 246 -18.13 3.04 -16.89
N GLU A 247 -18.98 3.70 -16.10
CA GLU A 247 -19.35 5.11 -16.32
C GLU A 247 -18.12 6.02 -16.35
N LYS A 248 -17.20 5.86 -15.38
CA LYS A 248 -15.94 6.64 -15.37
C LYS A 248 -15.06 6.43 -16.60
N LYS A 249 -14.98 5.21 -17.15
CA LYS A 249 -14.16 4.93 -18.34
C LYS A 249 -14.79 5.47 -19.62
N GLU A 250 -16.10 5.38 -19.73
CA GLU A 250 -16.84 5.96 -20.87
C GLU A 250 -16.64 7.49 -20.89
N ASP A 251 -16.69 8.15 -19.73
CA ASP A 251 -16.40 9.58 -19.58
C ASP A 251 -14.93 9.94 -19.91
N GLU A 252 -13.96 9.08 -19.57
CA GLU A 252 -12.54 9.31 -19.89
C GLU A 252 -12.21 9.09 -21.37
N GLU A 253 -12.83 8.10 -22.02
CA GLU A 253 -12.67 7.85 -23.46
C GLU A 253 -13.33 8.96 -24.30
N GLU A 254 -14.50 9.47 -23.89
CA GLU A 254 -15.18 10.57 -24.60
C GLU A 254 -14.42 11.90 -24.48
N LYS A 255 -13.63 12.08 -23.41
CA LYS A 255 -12.82 13.29 -23.17
C LYS A 255 -11.43 13.25 -23.79
N GLN A 256 -10.98 12.13 -24.37
CA GLN A 256 -9.74 12.17 -25.15
C GLN A 256 -10.02 12.97 -26.43
N PRO A 257 -9.45 14.19 -26.58
CA PRO A 257 -9.65 14.96 -27.79
C PRO A 257 -9.17 14.09 -28.94
N GLU A 258 -10.00 13.92 -29.98
CA GLU A 258 -9.53 13.37 -31.25
C GLU A 258 -8.24 14.14 -31.59
N LEU A 259 -7.09 13.49 -31.48
CA LEU A 259 -5.85 13.99 -32.05
C LEU A 259 -6.14 14.04 -33.54
N LYS A 260 -6.63 15.19 -33.99
CA LYS A 260 -6.70 15.52 -35.40
C LYS A 260 -5.25 15.49 -35.85
N ASP A 261 -4.94 14.53 -36.70
CA ASP A 261 -3.67 14.45 -37.40
C ASP A 261 -3.42 15.83 -38.03
N GLU A 262 -2.60 16.66 -37.40
CA GLU A 262 -2.16 17.90 -38.00
C GLU A 262 -1.37 17.51 -39.25
N PRO A 263 -1.75 18.03 -40.44
CA PRO A 263 -1.03 17.69 -41.65
C PRO A 263 0.42 18.11 -41.49
N LEU A 264 1.34 17.17 -41.75
CA LEU A 264 2.76 17.44 -41.92
C LEU A 264 2.90 18.56 -42.94
N VAL A 265 3.26 19.75 -42.45
CA VAL A 265 3.65 20.87 -43.31
C VAL A 265 5.02 20.52 -43.87
N GLU A 266 5.06 20.24 -45.17
CA GLU A 266 6.31 20.08 -45.96
C GLU A 266 7.09 21.38 -46.09
#